data_AF-A0AAQ3PHB0-F1
#
_entry.id   AF-A0AAQ3PHB0-F1
#
_cell.length_a   1.000
_cell.length_b   1.000
_cell.length_c   1.000
_cell.angle_alpha   90.00
_cell.angle_beta   90.00
_cell.angle_gamma   90.00
#
_symmetry.space_group_name_H-M   'P 1'
#
loop_
_entity.id
_entity.type
_entity.pdbx_description
1 polymer ?
#
loop_
_entity_poly.entity_id
_entity_poly.type
_entity_poly.pdbx_seq_one_letter_code
_entity_poly.pdbx_strand_id
1 'polypeptide(L)'
;MPVSSGRGQRTVLVFDLGGGTFDVSLLKINAGIDGMDNQGVFKVVATAGDTHLGGADFDNELVKYALKEFTRKHPSKTGISGNKKALQRLRTACERAKRVLWFTAQTTIEVDSLHDGIDFSTNITRSRFEELNKDLFSRCMKELE
;
A
#
# COMPACT_ATOMS: atom_id res chain seq x y z
N MET A 1 -5.09 -23.61 -11.84
CA MET A 1 -5.77 -23.16 -13.07
C MET A 1 -5.16 -23.91 -14.23
N PRO A 2 -5.95 -24.52 -15.14
CA PRO A 2 -5.39 -25.18 -16.30
C PRO A 2 -4.88 -24.11 -17.25
N VAL A 3 -3.59 -24.20 -17.61
CA VAL A 3 -2.97 -23.32 -18.59
C VAL A 3 -3.43 -23.80 -19.96
N SER A 4 -4.35 -23.08 -20.60
CA SER A 4 -4.73 -23.35 -21.98
C SER A 4 -3.49 -23.14 -22.86
N SER A 5 -3.05 -24.21 -23.51
CA SER A 5 -1.99 -24.28 -24.49
C SER A 5 -2.35 -23.51 -25.76
N GLY A 6 -2.24 -22.18 -25.72
CA GLY A 6 -2.26 -21.32 -26.89
C GLY A 6 -0.86 -20.74 -27.14
N ARG A 7 -0.15 -21.23 -28.16
CA ARG A 7 0.93 -20.47 -28.80
C ARG A 7 0.26 -19.30 -29.53
N GLY A 8 0.07 -18.18 -28.83
CA GLY A 8 -0.72 -17.05 -29.30
C GLY A 8 -0.64 -15.88 -28.34
N GLN A 9 -0.91 -14.68 -28.86
CA GLN A 9 -0.89 -13.38 -28.19
C GLN A 9 -1.44 -13.44 -26.75
N ARG A 10 -0.67 -12.92 -25.79
CA ARG A 10 -1.07 -12.77 -24.38
C ARG A 10 -1.34 -11.32 -24.07
N THR A 11 -2.35 -11.06 -23.25
CA THR A 11 -2.59 -9.74 -22.66
C THR A 11 -2.21 -9.78 -21.19
N VAL A 12 -1.40 -8.83 -20.73
CA VAL A 12 -0.89 -8.71 -19.37
C VAL A 12 -1.26 -7.34 -18.82
N LEU A 13 -1.90 -7.31 -17.65
CA LEU A 13 -2.07 -6.08 -16.88
C LEU A 13 -0.95 -6.01 -15.86
N VAL A 14 -0.18 -4.93 -15.89
CA VAL A 14 0.80 -4.59 -14.85
C VAL A 14 0.12 -3.59 -13.93
N PHE A 15 0.03 -3.95 -12.65
CA PHE A 15 -0.46 -3.10 -11.56
C PHE A 15 0.72 -2.85 -10.63
N ASP A 16 1.24 -1.62 -10.61
CA ASP A 16 2.37 -1.22 -9.76
C ASP A 16 1.91 -0.18 -8.75
N LEU A 17 1.79 -0.59 -7.48
CA LEU A 17 1.47 0.30 -6.36
C LEU A 17 2.74 0.52 -5.54
N GLY A 18 3.50 1.53 -5.94
CA GLY A 18 4.77 1.91 -5.34
C GLY A 18 4.61 2.68 -4.03
N GLY A 19 5.70 3.30 -3.57
CA GLY A 19 5.72 4.06 -2.31
C GLY A 19 4.94 5.38 -2.35
N GLY A 20 4.89 6.04 -3.51
CA GLY A 20 4.20 7.32 -3.68
C GLY A 20 3.44 7.48 -5.00
N THR A 21 3.54 6.50 -5.90
CA THR A 21 2.82 6.48 -7.17
C THR A 21 2.14 5.14 -7.36
N PHE A 22 1.09 5.18 -8.16
CA PHE A 22 0.33 4.03 -8.61
C PHE A 22 0.28 4.07 -10.13
N ASP A 23 0.75 3.03 -10.79
CA ASP A 23 0.88 2.96 -12.24
C ASP A 23 0.23 1.66 -12.77
N VAL A 24 -0.54 1.78 -13.84
CA VAL A 24 -1.21 0.66 -14.52
C VAL A 24 -0.79 0.64 -15.98
N SER A 25 -0.42 -0.54 -16.50
CA SER A 25 -0.10 -0.72 -17.92
C SER A 25 -0.72 -2.00 -18.48
N LEU A 26 -1.46 -1.87 -19.58
CA LEU A 26 -1.96 -3.02 -20.34
C LEU A 26 -0.99 -3.34 -21.48
N LEU A 27 -0.42 -4.54 -21.45
CA LEU A 27 0.58 -5.02 -22.40
C LEU A 27 0.01 -6.15 -23.26
N LYS A 28 0.30 -6.13 -24.55
CA LYS A 28 0.13 -7.26 -25.46
C LYS A 28 1.49 -7.87 -25.78
N ILE A 29 1.64 -9.16 -25.51
CA ILE A 29 2.86 -9.93 -25.70
C ILE A 29 2.61 -10.95 -26.80
N ASN A 30 3.35 -10.84 -27.91
CA ASN A 30 3.35 -11.83 -28.96
C ASN A 30 4.60 -12.70 -28.83
N ALA A 31 4.43 -13.98 -28.52
CA ALA A 31 5.52 -14.95 -28.65
C ALA A 31 5.85 -15.08 -30.14
N GLY A 32 7.10 -14.85 -30.53
CA GLY A 32 7.54 -14.98 -31.92
C GLY A 32 7.12 -16.32 -32.51
N ILE A 33 6.62 -16.30 -33.74
CA ILE A 33 6.29 -17.51 -34.49
C ILE A 33 7.61 -18.13 -34.95
N ASP A 34 7.73 -19.45 -34.74
CA ASP A 34 8.82 -20.34 -35.11
C ASP A 34 9.82 -19.79 -36.15
N GLY A 35 11.08 -19.59 -35.72
CA GLY A 35 12.26 -19.74 -36.58
C GLY A 35 13.00 -18.48 -37.06
N MET A 36 12.51 -17.26 -36.85
CA MET A 36 13.19 -16.07 -37.39
C MET A 36 13.02 -14.83 -36.49
N ASP A 37 13.71 -14.83 -35.34
CA ASP A 37 13.81 -13.77 -34.32
C ASP A 37 13.10 -14.13 -33.01
N ASN A 38 13.86 -14.70 -32.07
CA ASN A 38 13.45 -15.07 -30.72
C ASN A 38 13.09 -13.87 -29.79
N GLN A 39 12.80 -12.69 -30.33
CA GLN A 39 12.46 -11.51 -29.53
C GLN A 39 10.95 -11.33 -29.51
N GLY A 40 10.30 -11.77 -28.44
CA GLY A 40 8.88 -11.51 -28.21
C GLY A 40 8.61 -10.00 -28.28
N VAL A 41 7.61 -9.59 -29.07
CA VAL A 41 7.26 -8.17 -29.19
C VAL A 41 6.30 -7.80 -28.07
N PHE A 42 6.70 -6.82 -27.26
CA PHE A 42 5.88 -6.22 -26.20
C PHE A 42 5.28 -4.92 -26.71
N LYS A 43 3.95 -4.83 -26.76
CA LYS A 43 3.23 -3.61 -27.13
C LYS A 43 2.45 -3.09 -25.93
N VAL A 44 2.70 -1.85 -25.53
CA VAL A 44 1.84 -1.12 -24.59
C VAL A 44 0.55 -0.75 -25.32
N VAL A 45 -0.58 -1.11 -24.72
CA VAL A 45 -1.93 -0.84 -25.25
C VAL A 45 -2.53 0.39 -24.58
N ALA A 46 -2.37 0.50 -23.26
CA ALA A 46 -2.89 1.60 -22.46
C ALA A 46 -2.06 1.75 -21.18
N THR A 47 -2.06 2.96 -20.64
CA THR A 47 -1.45 3.31 -19.35
C THR A 47 -2.40 4.21 -18.57
N ALA A 48 -2.49 4.01 -17.26
CA ALA A 48 -3.28 4.82 -16.33
C ALA A 48 -2.54 4.87 -14.97
N GLY A 49 -3.06 5.60 -13.99
CA GLY A 49 -2.41 5.71 -12.69
C GLY A 49 -2.60 7.04 -11.98
N ASP A 50 -2.06 7.11 -10.78
CA ASP A 50 -2.14 8.24 -9.87
C ASP A 50 -0.75 8.55 -9.28
N THR A 51 -0.22 9.73 -9.62
CA THR A 51 1.12 10.19 -9.19
C THR A 51 1.18 10.65 -7.74
N HIS A 52 0.04 10.63 -7.03
CA HIS A 52 -0.11 11.03 -5.63
C HIS A 52 -0.86 9.96 -4.83
N LEU A 53 -0.67 8.69 -5.19
CA LEU A 53 -1.21 7.54 -4.48
C LEU A 53 -0.15 6.45 -4.39
N GLY A 54 0.22 6.06 -3.18
CA GLY A 54 1.12 4.93 -2.98
C GLY A 54 1.13 4.45 -1.53
N GLY A 55 2.09 3.57 -1.23
CA GLY A 55 2.27 2.97 0.08
C GLY A 55 2.32 3.97 1.24
N ALA A 56 2.85 5.17 1.02
CA ALA A 56 2.93 6.23 2.02
C ALA A 56 1.55 6.77 2.44
N ASP A 57 0.56 6.76 1.54
CA ASP A 57 -0.81 7.18 1.87
C ASP A 57 -1.48 6.21 2.85
N PHE A 58 -1.26 4.91 2.65
CA PHE A 58 -1.71 3.88 3.59
C PHE A 58 -0.99 4.00 4.95
N ASP A 59 0.29 4.36 4.96
CA ASP A 59 1.02 4.65 6.20
C ASP A 59 0.45 5.88 6.90
N ASN A 60 0.06 6.92 6.15
CA ASN A 60 -0.53 8.13 6.70
C ASN A 60 -1.90 7.86 7.36
N GLU A 61 -2.74 7.01 6.77
CA GLU A 61 -4.02 6.61 7.42
C GLU A 61 -3.79 5.84 8.72
N LEU A 62 -2.80 4.95 8.75
CA LEU A 62 -2.39 4.27 9.99
C LEU A 62 -1.85 5.24 11.04
N VAL A 63 -1.04 6.22 10.65
CA VAL A 63 -0.55 7.26 11.57
C VAL A 63 -1.70 8.08 12.13
N LYS A 64 -2.68 8.48 11.30
CA LYS A 64 -3.88 9.20 11.76
C LYS A 64 -4.67 8.36 12.77
N TYR A 65 -4.87 7.07 12.50
CA TYR A 65 -5.49 6.14 13.45
C TYR A 65 -4.72 6.04 14.76
N ALA A 66 -3.40 5.83 14.70
CA ALA A 66 -2.56 5.69 15.87
C ALA A 66 -2.51 6.96 16.73
N LEU A 67 -2.49 8.15 16.11
CA LEU A 67 -2.58 9.43 16.83
C LEU A 67 -3.91 9.62 17.54
N LYS A 68 -5.02 9.22 16.91
CA LYS A 68 -6.35 9.22 17.54
C LYS A 68 -6.36 8.27 18.75
N GLU A 69 -5.79 7.08 18.61
CA GLU A 69 -5.68 6.12 19.71
C GLU A 69 -4.80 6.62 20.85
N PHE A 70 -3.66 7.25 20.55
CA PHE A 70 -2.81 7.87 21.58
C PHE A 70 -3.56 8.95 22.34
N THR A 71 -4.24 9.85 21.62
CA THR A 71 -5.04 10.94 22.22
C THR A 71 -6.18 10.39 23.07
N ARG A 72 -6.85 9.33 22.60
CA ARG A 72 -7.92 8.64 23.35
C ARG A 72 -7.41 8.03 24.65
N LYS A 73 -6.23 7.43 24.65
CA LYS A 73 -5.59 6.83 25.85
C LYS A 73 -4.98 7.86 26.79
N HIS A 74 -4.56 9.01 26.27
CA HIS A 74 -3.87 10.06 27.01
C HIS A 74 -4.46 11.46 26.72
N PRO A 75 -5.71 11.73 27.12
CA PRO A 75 -6.42 12.97 26.75
C PRO A 75 -5.78 14.26 27.31
N SER A 76 -5.00 14.16 28.39
CA SER A 76 -4.24 15.29 28.96
C SER A 76 -2.95 15.62 28.20
N LYS A 77 -2.56 14.80 27.22
CA LYS A 77 -1.31 14.93 26.47
C LYS A 77 -1.57 15.53 25.11
N THR A 78 -1.32 16.83 25.02
CA THR A 78 -1.46 17.61 23.78
C THR A 78 -0.12 17.78 23.06
N GLY A 79 -0.15 18.09 21.77
CA GLY A 79 1.03 18.58 21.05
C GLY A 79 1.91 17.52 20.37
N ILE A 80 1.56 16.23 20.43
CA ILE A 80 2.28 15.18 19.68
C ILE A 80 2.34 15.50 18.17
N SER A 81 1.31 16.14 17.61
CA SER A 81 1.26 16.57 16.21
C SER A 81 2.35 17.59 15.84
N GLY A 82 2.90 18.33 16.81
CA GLY A 82 4.02 19.25 16.59
C GLY A 82 5.40 18.57 16.73
N ASN A 83 5.46 17.38 17.33
CA ASN A 83 6.71 16.67 17.57
C ASN A 83 7.11 15.82 16.36
N LYS A 84 7.86 16.41 15.43
CA LYS A 84 8.32 15.75 14.19
C LYS A 84 9.07 14.43 14.46
N LYS A 85 9.87 14.36 15.52
CA LYS A 85 10.64 13.14 15.87
C LYS A 85 9.71 12.03 16.37
N ALA A 86 8.71 12.35 17.18
CA ALA A 86 7.67 11.41 17.59
C ALA A 86 6.88 10.89 16.39
N LEU A 87 6.42 11.79 15.51
CA LEU A 87 5.68 11.44 14.31
C LEU A 87 6.48 10.54 13.36
N GLN A 88 7.79 10.77 13.22
CA GLN A 88 8.63 9.93 12.39
C GLN A 88 8.74 8.50 12.94
N ARG A 89 8.95 8.35 14.25
CA ARG A 89 8.97 7.01 14.90
C ARG A 89 7.63 6.31 14.75
N LEU A 90 6.52 7.04 14.93
CA LEU A 90 5.18 6.51 14.75
C LEU A 90 4.94 6.03 13.31
N ARG A 91 5.38 6.81 12.32
CA ARG A 91 5.27 6.44 10.90
C ARG A 91 6.05 5.15 10.59
N THR A 92 7.28 5.01 11.09
CA THR A 92 8.07 3.78 10.93
C THR A 92 7.40 2.56 11.57
N ALA A 93 6.77 2.73 12.74
CA ALA A 93 6.01 1.65 13.37
C ALA A 93 4.75 1.29 12.57
N CYS A 94 4.04 2.28 12.02
CA CYS A 94 2.87 2.08 11.17
C CYS A 94 3.22 1.36 9.86
N GLU A 95 4.31 1.74 9.20
CA GLU A 95 4.80 1.07 7.98
C GLU A 95 5.12 -0.41 8.26
N ARG A 96 5.78 -0.69 9.40
CA ARG A 96 6.05 -2.07 9.82
C ARG A 96 4.76 -2.84 10.06
N ALA A 97 3.80 -2.26 10.78
CA ALA A 97 2.51 -2.88 11.05
C ALA A 97 1.75 -3.18 9.74
N LYS A 98 1.72 -2.23 8.79
CA LYS A 98 1.13 -2.42 7.46
C LYS A 98 1.70 -3.64 6.75
N ARG A 99 3.04 -3.76 6.68
CA ARG A 99 3.71 -4.90 6.05
C ARG A 99 3.34 -6.23 6.71
N VAL A 100 3.19 -6.25 8.03
CA VAL A 100 2.77 -7.46 8.77
C VAL A 100 1.32 -7.81 8.46
N LEU A 101 0.42 -6.81 8.42
CA LEU A 101 -1.00 -7.01 8.12
C LEU A 101 -1.27 -7.61 6.73
N TRP A 102 -0.34 -7.48 5.78
CA TRP A 102 -0.44 -8.19 4.50
C TRP A 102 -0.45 -9.72 4.65
N PHE A 103 0.23 -10.24 5.68
CA PHE A 103 0.35 -11.68 5.92
C PHE A 103 -0.50 -12.16 7.09
N THR A 104 -0.79 -11.30 8.07
CA THR A 104 -1.53 -11.66 9.29
C THR A 104 -2.88 -10.96 9.40
N ALA A 105 -3.79 -11.53 10.19
CA ALA A 105 -5.11 -10.93 10.45
C ALA A 105 -5.07 -9.74 11.43
N GLN A 106 -4.01 -9.63 12.23
CA GLN A 106 -3.82 -8.56 13.21
C GLN A 106 -2.34 -8.39 13.57
N THR A 107 -2.01 -7.22 14.11
CA THR A 107 -0.70 -6.88 14.66
C THR A 107 -0.81 -5.74 15.69
N THR A 108 0.30 -5.35 16.29
CA THR A 108 0.39 -4.27 17.27
C THR A 108 1.32 -3.18 16.75
N ILE A 109 0.89 -1.92 16.87
CA ILE A 109 1.73 -0.74 16.63
C ILE A 109 2.31 -0.32 17.97
N GLU A 110 3.63 -0.40 18.10
CA GLU A 110 4.33 -0.11 19.36
C GLU A 110 5.48 0.89 19.14
N VAL A 111 5.58 1.87 20.04
CA VAL A 111 6.65 2.88 20.07
C VAL A 111 6.99 3.26 21.50
N ASP A 112 8.24 3.00 21.89
CA ASP A 112 8.77 3.43 23.19
C ASP A 112 8.92 4.94 23.27
N SER A 113 8.51 5.50 24.42
CA SER A 113 8.59 6.92 24.73
C SER A 113 8.13 7.80 23.57
N LEU A 114 6.95 7.52 23.01
CA LEU A 114 6.39 8.18 21.84
C LEU A 114 6.26 9.69 22.06
N HIS A 115 5.68 10.11 23.18
CA HIS A 115 5.50 11.53 23.53
C HIS A 115 5.49 11.73 25.04
N ASP A 116 6.21 12.74 25.55
CA ASP A 116 6.38 13.02 26.99
C ASP A 116 6.77 11.79 27.84
N GLY A 117 7.62 10.92 27.32
CA GLY A 117 8.07 9.70 28.00
C GLY A 117 7.02 8.58 28.07
N ILE A 118 5.88 8.73 27.40
CA ILE A 118 4.81 7.72 27.38
C ILE A 118 5.06 6.73 26.25
N ASP A 119 5.10 5.45 26.60
CA ASP A 119 5.09 4.34 25.65
C ASP A 119 3.71 4.21 25.01
N PHE A 120 3.69 3.92 23.71
CA PHE A 120 2.47 3.70 22.97
C PHE A 120 2.40 2.27 22.45
N SER A 121 1.27 1.62 22.68
CA SER A 121 0.93 0.32 22.08
C SER A 121 -0.54 0.31 21.71
N THR A 122 -0.89 -0.13 20.49
CA THR A 122 -2.28 -0.36 20.09
C THR A 122 -2.41 -1.52 19.09
N ASN A 123 -3.43 -2.35 19.27
CA ASN A 123 -3.73 -3.44 18.34
C ASN A 123 -4.49 -2.91 17.12
N ILE A 124 -4.26 -3.54 15.98
CA ILE A 124 -4.99 -3.28 14.74
C ILE A 124 -5.20 -4.58 13.96
N THR A 125 -6.40 -4.75 13.41
CA THR A 125 -6.76 -5.88 12.55
C THR A 125 -6.64 -5.49 11.07
N ARG A 126 -6.47 -6.49 10.20
CA ARG A 126 -6.50 -6.31 8.75
C ARG A 126 -7.83 -5.70 8.31
N SER A 127 -8.95 -6.17 8.85
CA SER A 127 -10.28 -5.62 8.55
C SER A 127 -10.38 -4.13 8.87
N ARG A 128 -9.82 -3.69 10.01
CA ARG A 128 -9.81 -2.27 10.37
C ARG A 128 -8.89 -1.47 9.46
N PHE A 129 -7.73 -2.02 9.08
CA PHE A 129 -6.86 -1.41 8.08
C PHE A 129 -7.57 -1.27 6.71
N GLU A 130 -8.28 -2.29 6.26
CA GLU A 130 -9.03 -2.26 5.01
C GLU A 130 -10.13 -1.18 5.04
N GLU A 131 -10.85 -1.08 6.15
CA GLU A 131 -11.86 -0.05 6.38
C GLU A 131 -11.27 1.38 6.34
N LEU A 132 -10.15 1.60 7.04
CA LEU A 132 -9.46 2.89 7.08
C LEU A 132 -9.00 3.36 5.70
N ASN A 133 -8.72 2.42 4.79
CA ASN A 133 -8.14 2.70 3.48
C ASN A 133 -9.12 2.46 2.33
N LYS A 134 -10.43 2.31 2.62
CA LYS A 134 -11.46 2.02 1.61
C LYS A 134 -11.44 2.99 0.43
N ASP A 135 -11.26 4.28 0.70
CA ASP A 135 -11.21 5.31 -0.34
C ASP A 135 -9.95 5.20 -1.21
N LEU A 136 -8.80 4.84 -0.63
CA LEU A 136 -7.56 4.61 -1.37
C LEU A 136 -7.67 3.38 -2.28
N PHE A 137 -8.26 2.29 -1.80
CA PHE A 137 -8.53 1.12 -2.65
C PHE A 137 -9.51 1.45 -3.78
N SER A 138 -10.54 2.24 -3.50
CA SER A 138 -11.51 2.66 -4.51
C SER A 138 -10.85 3.52 -5.60
N ARG A 139 -9.90 4.39 -5.24
CA ARG A 139 -9.07 5.12 -6.22
C ARG A 139 -8.25 4.18 -7.09
N CYS A 140 -7.63 3.14 -6.51
CA CYS A 140 -6.89 2.15 -7.31
C CYS A 140 -7.80 1.42 -8.30
N MET A 141 -9.01 1.05 -7.88
CA MET A 141 -9.97 0.33 -8.74
C MET A 141 -10.48 1.21 -9.88
N LYS A 142 -10.66 2.51 -9.66
CA LYS A 142 -11.14 3.44 -10.69
C LYS A 142 -10.19 3.53 -11.89
N GLU A 143 -8.87 3.41 -11.69
CA GLU A 143 -7.90 3.42 -12.79
C GLU A 143 -7.87 2.10 -13.59
N LEU A 144 -8.58 1.07 -13.12
CA LEU A 144 -8.71 -0.22 -13.78
C LEU A 144 -9.99 -0.36 -14.64
N GLU A 145 -10.93 0.59 -14.52
CA GLU A 145 -12.19 0.63 -15.26
C GLU A 145 -12.04 1.35 -16.61
#